data_AF-A0A257GVE0-F1
#
_entry.id   AF-A0A257GVE0-F1
#
_cell.length_a   1.000
_cell.length_b   1.000
_cell.length_c   1.000
_cell.angle_alpha   90.00
_cell.angle_beta   90.00
_cell.angle_gamma   90.00
#
_symmetry.space_group_name_H-M   'P 1'
#
loop_
_entity.id
_entity.type
_entity.pdbx_description
1 polymer ?
#
loop_
_entity_poly.entity_id
_entity_poly.type
_entity_poly.pdbx_seq_one_letter_code
_entity_poly.pdbx_strand_id
1 'polypeptide(L)'
;MPGLRKFSNVTLKRGIVKADNDFFKWLSTIKLNQVERRDVVISLLNESHEPVMTWKIHNAFPVKVEGPGLKATGNEVAIESIEIAHEGLELQNE
;
A
#
# COMPACT_ATOMS: atom_id res chain seq x y z
N MET A 1 -13.94 20.32 -22.09
CA MET A 1 -14.09 18.90 -21.75
C MET A 1 -13.07 18.55 -20.67
N PRO A 2 -13.47 17.94 -19.54
CA PRO A 2 -12.51 17.46 -18.55
C PRO A 2 -11.69 16.28 -19.10
N GLY A 3 -10.38 16.25 -18.81
CA GLY A 3 -9.44 15.25 -19.33
C GLY A 3 -9.38 13.93 -18.54
N LEU A 4 -8.47 13.04 -18.96
CA LEU A 4 -8.24 11.76 -18.29
C LEU A 4 -7.71 11.98 -16.86
N ARG A 5 -8.38 11.39 -15.87
CA ARG A 5 -7.94 11.44 -14.48
C ARG A 5 -6.70 10.56 -14.32
N LYS A 6 -5.59 11.16 -13.85
CA LYS A 6 -4.38 10.44 -13.48
C LYS A 6 -4.36 10.24 -11.97
N PHE A 7 -4.23 9.00 -11.54
CA PHE A 7 -4.02 8.65 -10.14
C PHE A 7 -2.52 8.44 -9.90
N SER A 8 -2.01 9.02 -8.83
CA SER A 8 -0.65 8.77 -8.36
C SER A 8 -0.61 7.46 -7.57
N ASN A 9 0.49 6.73 -7.65
CA ASN A 9 0.68 5.54 -6.83
C ASN A 9 0.65 5.89 -5.33
N VAL A 10 0.22 4.93 -4.53
CA VAL A 10 0.22 5.03 -3.07
C VAL A 10 1.40 4.22 -2.54
N THR A 11 2.15 4.81 -1.62
CA THR A 11 3.30 4.13 -0.99
C THR A 11 3.00 3.88 0.48
N LEU A 12 3.07 2.62 0.89
CA LEU A 12 2.91 2.19 2.28
C LEU A 12 4.25 1.69 2.80
N LYS A 13 4.58 2.02 4.05
CA LYS A 13 5.81 1.57 4.73
C LYS A 13 5.46 0.92 6.05
N ARG A 14 6.10 -0.21 6.35
CA ARG A 14 5.94 -0.89 7.64
C ARG A 14 7.26 -1.50 8.11
N GLY A 15 7.37 -1.70 9.42
CA GLY A 15 8.48 -2.45 10.00
C GLY A 15 8.38 -3.93 9.62
N ILE A 16 9.53 -4.57 9.41
CA ILE A 16 9.60 -6.01 9.11
C ILE A 16 9.39 -6.79 10.39
N VAL A 17 8.41 -7.70 10.37
CA VAL A 17 8.06 -8.56 11.50
C VAL A 17 8.33 -10.01 11.12
N LYS A 18 8.77 -10.81 12.10
CA LYS A 18 8.99 -12.25 11.89
C LYS A 18 7.71 -12.90 11.35
N ALA A 19 7.85 -13.66 10.27
CA ALA A 19 6.78 -14.39 9.58
C ALA A 19 5.74 -13.55 8.81
N ASP A 20 5.85 -12.22 8.76
CA ASP A 20 5.06 -11.37 7.86
C ASP A 20 5.83 -11.14 6.55
N ASN A 21 5.33 -11.76 5.48
CA ASN A 21 5.86 -11.59 4.12
C ASN A 21 4.76 -11.15 3.15
N ASP A 22 3.68 -10.54 3.66
CA ASP A 22 2.45 -10.39 2.89
C ASP A 22 2.58 -9.41 1.72
N PHE A 23 3.41 -8.36 1.84
CA PHE A 23 3.77 -7.49 0.71
C PHE A 23 4.47 -8.26 -0.41
N PHE A 24 5.45 -9.09 -0.07
CA PHE A 24 6.18 -9.90 -1.05
C PHE A 24 5.30 -11.01 -1.66
N LYS A 25 4.44 -11.65 -0.86
CA LYS A 25 3.46 -12.64 -1.35
C LYS A 25 2.50 -11.99 -2.34
N TRP A 26 1.99 -10.81 -2.03
CA TRP A 26 1.08 -10.08 -2.92
C TRP A 26 1.77 -9.73 -4.24
N LEU A 27 3.01 -9.22 -4.19
CA LEU A 27 3.81 -8.99 -5.41
C LEU A 27 4.03 -10.29 -6.21
N SER A 28 4.29 -11.40 -5.54
CA SER A 28 4.54 -12.71 -6.16
C SER A 28 3.29 -13.32 -6.85
N THR A 29 2.10 -12.75 -6.62
CA THR A 29 0.89 -13.17 -7.34
C THR A 29 0.87 -12.72 -8.79
N ILE A 30 1.70 -11.73 -9.15
CA ILE A 30 1.81 -11.22 -10.51
C ILE A 30 2.43 -12.31 -11.39
N LYS A 31 1.62 -12.90 -12.27
CA LYS A 31 2.04 -13.91 -13.24
C LYS A 31 1.48 -13.58 -14.61
N LEU A 32 2.37 -13.35 -15.58
CA LEU A 32 2.03 -13.35 -17.01
C LEU A 32 0.77 -12.52 -17.36
N ASN A 33 0.71 -11.29 -16.82
CA ASN A 33 -0.39 -10.31 -16.95
C ASN A 33 -1.64 -10.53 -16.06
N GLN A 34 -1.66 -11.55 -15.21
CA GLN A 34 -2.63 -11.67 -14.14
C GLN A 34 -2.05 -11.07 -12.86
N VAL A 35 -2.77 -10.11 -12.29
CA VAL A 35 -2.43 -9.49 -11.01
C VAL A 35 -3.61 -9.60 -10.07
N GLU A 36 -3.34 -10.00 -8.83
CA GLU A 36 -4.35 -9.98 -7.78
C GLU A 36 -4.60 -8.53 -7.36
N ARG A 37 -5.81 -8.04 -7.65
CA ARG A 37 -6.27 -6.71 -7.27
C ARG A 37 -7.00 -6.76 -5.95
N ARG A 38 -6.74 -5.78 -5.09
CA ARG A 38 -7.36 -5.68 -3.76
C ARG A 38 -7.85 -4.26 -3.54
N ASP A 39 -8.97 -4.15 -2.83
CA ASP A 39 -9.41 -2.85 -2.34
C ASP A 39 -8.67 -2.53 -1.04
N VAL A 40 -8.14 -1.31 -0.94
CA VAL A 40 -7.38 -0.84 0.22
C VAL A 40 -8.16 0.28 0.88
N VAL A 41 -8.40 0.15 2.18
CA VAL A 41 -9.11 1.13 2.98
C VAL A 41 -8.13 1.76 3.96
N ILE A 42 -7.91 3.07 3.84
CA ILE A 42 -7.10 3.85 4.78
C ILE A 42 -8.08 4.68 5.60
N SER A 43 -8.10 4.51 6.92
CA SER A 43 -8.96 5.29 7.80
C SER A 43 -8.14 6.10 8.78
N LEU A 44 -8.39 7.41 8.83
CA LEU A 44 -7.92 8.29 9.87
C LEU A 44 -8.82 8.10 11.09
N LEU A 45 -8.24 7.76 12.24
CA LEU A 45 -8.97 7.49 13.47
C LEU A 45 -8.87 8.66 14.46
N ASN A 46 -9.91 8.88 15.25
CA ASN A 46 -9.88 9.78 16.42
C ASN A 46 -9.25 9.08 17.65
N GLU A 47 -9.18 9.78 18.79
CA GLU A 47 -8.61 9.25 20.04
C GLU A 47 -9.38 8.03 20.60
N SER A 48 -10.64 7.86 20.21
CA SER A 48 -11.47 6.71 20.57
C SER A 48 -11.35 5.55 19.57
N HIS A 49 -10.42 5.63 18.60
CA HIS A 49 -10.25 4.69 17.49
C HIS A 49 -11.43 4.62 16.50
N GLU A 50 -12.26 5.67 16.43
CA GLU A 50 -13.36 5.76 15.47
C GLU A 50 -12.90 6.45 14.18
N PRO A 51 -13.31 5.97 13.00
CA PRO A 51 -12.92 6.58 11.73
C PRO A 51 -13.55 7.96 11.56
N VAL A 52 -12.72 8.96 11.33
CA VAL A 52 -13.11 10.35 11.01
C VAL A 52 -13.10 10.57 9.50
N MET A 53 -12.18 9.93 8.79
CA MET A 53 -12.02 10.09 7.35
C MET A 53 -11.51 8.78 6.75
N THR A 54 -12.14 8.32 5.67
CA THR A 54 -11.79 7.05 5.03
C THR A 54 -11.50 7.26 3.55
N TRP A 55 -10.31 6.84 3.12
CA TRP A 55 -9.95 6.72 1.71
C TRP A 55 -10.12 5.26 1.28
N LYS A 56 -10.96 5.03 0.27
CA LYS A 56 -11.10 3.73 -0.40
C LYS A 56 -10.36 3.77 -1.72
N ILE A 57 -9.37 2.90 -1.84
CA ILE A 57 -8.55 2.73 -3.02
C ILE A 57 -9.05 1.47 -3.73
N HIS A 58 -9.59 1.66 -4.92
CA HIS A 58 -10.24 0.59 -5.68
C HIS A 58 -9.26 -0.11 -6.63
N ASN A 59 -9.34 -1.44 -6.70
CA ASN A 59 -8.55 -2.28 -7.61
C ASN A 59 -7.03 -2.06 -7.51
N ALA A 60 -6.51 -1.86 -6.30
CA ALA A 60 -5.09 -1.64 -6.09
C ALA A 60 -4.26 -2.89 -6.38
N PHE A 61 -3.05 -2.72 -6.89
CA PHE A 61 -2.08 -3.79 -7.10
C PHE A 61 -0.65 -3.31 -6.92
N PRO A 62 0.28 -4.19 -6.48
CA PRO A 62 1.65 -3.80 -6.21
C PRO A 62 2.42 -3.59 -7.51
N VAL A 63 3.17 -2.50 -7.57
CA VAL A 63 4.10 -2.22 -8.68
C VAL A 63 5.55 -2.35 -8.24
N LYS A 64 5.82 -2.22 -6.94
CA LYS A 64 7.16 -2.27 -6.38
C LYS A 64 7.12 -2.68 -4.91
N VAL A 65 8.07 -3.53 -4.49
CA VAL A 65 8.37 -3.79 -3.08
C VAL A 65 9.86 -3.57 -2.88
N GLU A 66 10.22 -2.75 -1.89
CA GLU A 66 11.60 -2.48 -1.48
C GLU A 66 11.81 -2.98 -0.06
N GLY A 67 12.84 -3.82 0.10
CA GLY A 67 13.29 -4.28 1.41
C GLY A 67 14.12 -3.23 2.14
N PRO A 68 14.61 -3.57 3.34
CA PRO A 68 15.40 -2.66 4.16
C PRO A 68 16.82 -2.54 3.60
N GLY A 69 17.51 -1.45 3.96
CA GLY A 69 18.94 -1.34 3.71
C GLY A 69 19.72 -2.37 4.53
N LEU A 70 20.30 -3.38 3.88
CA LEU A 70 21.10 -4.41 4.56
C LEU A 70 22.51 -3.89 4.84
N LYS A 71 22.68 -3.20 5.98
CA LYS A 71 23.98 -2.69 6.45
C LYS A 71 24.37 -3.38 7.75
N ALA A 72 25.51 -4.09 7.75
CA ALA A 72 26.00 -4.82 8.92
C ALA A 72 26.33 -3.92 10.12
N THR A 73 26.66 -2.65 9.88
CA THR A 73 26.98 -1.65 10.92
C THR A 73 25.82 -0.72 11.26
N GLY A 74 24.64 -0.92 10.65
CA GLY A 74 23.47 -0.06 10.85
C GLY A 74 22.68 -0.45 12.10
N ASN A 75 22.25 0.54 12.89
CA ASN A 75 21.35 0.37 14.03
C ASN A 75 19.91 0.81 13.70
N GLU A 76 19.53 0.77 12.43
CA GLU A 76 18.23 1.24 11.94
C GLU A 76 17.19 0.12 12.03
N VAL A 77 15.92 0.50 12.23
CA VAL A 77 14.80 -0.46 12.17
C VAL A 77 14.62 -0.90 10.72
N ALA A 78 14.48 -2.21 10.51
CA ALA A 78 14.21 -2.76 9.20
C ALA A 78 12.80 -2.35 8.74
N ILE A 79 12.71 -1.48 7.74
CA ILE A 79 11.46 -1.03 7.13
C ILE A 79 11.38 -1.58 5.71
N GLU A 80 10.23 -2.13 5.36
CA GLU A 80 9.87 -2.44 3.98
C GLU A 80 8.88 -1.42 3.44
N SER A 81 8.93 -1.18 2.13
CA SER A 81 8.07 -0.24 1.42
C SER A 81 7.38 -0.96 0.27
N ILE A 82 6.09 -0.73 0.09
CA ILE A 82 5.31 -1.20 -1.05
C ILE A 82 4.70 0.00 -1.77
N GLU A 83 4.79 -0.01 -3.10
CA GLU A 83 4.13 0.96 -3.96
C GLU A 83 3.00 0.23 -4.69
N ILE A 84 1.80 0.81 -4.64
CA ILE A 84 0.59 0.27 -5.27
C ILE A 84 0.05 1.27 -6.29
N ALA A 85 -0.29 0.76 -7.47
CA ALA A 85 -1.10 1.48 -8.44
C ALA A 85 -2.58 1.15 -8.23
N HIS A 86 -3.47 2.06 -8.59
CA HIS A 86 -4.91 1.89 -8.37
C HIS A 86 -5.74 2.58 -9.46
N GLU A 87 -7.01 2.19 -9.56
CA GLU A 87 -7.91 2.66 -10.61
C GLU A 87 -8.91 3.71 -10.11
N GLY A 88 -9.04 3.85 -8.79
CA GLY A 88 -9.90 4.86 -8.19
C GLY A 88 -9.48 5.17 -6.76
N LEU A 89 -9.71 6.42 -6.36
CA LEU A 89 -9.62 6.86 -4.98
C LEU A 89 -10.92 7.58 -4.63
N GLU A 90 -11.61 7.07 -3.63
CA GLU A 90 -12.86 7.60 -3.11
C GLU A 90 -12.62 8.09 -1.69
N LEU A 91 -13.09 9.29 -1.40
CA LEU A 91 -13.06 9.88 -0.08
C LEU A 91 -14.45 9.77 0.54
N GLN A 92 -14.53 9.14 1.71
CA GLN A 92 -15.73 9.08 2.53
C GLN A 92 -15.48 9.84 3.84
N ASN A 93 -16.36 10.78 4.15
CA ASN A 93 -16.26 11.70 5.28
C ASN A 93 -17.67 12.01 5.86
N GLU A 94 -18.57 11.02 5.78
CA GLU A 94 -19.91 11.09 6.36
C GLU A 94 -19.93 10.47 7.76
#